data_AF-A0A9X1TQS2-F1
#
_entry.id   AF-A0A9X1TQS2-F1
#
_cell.length_a   1.000
_cell.length_b   1.000
_cell.length_c   1.000
_cell.angle_alpha   90.00
_cell.angle_beta   90.00
_cell.angle_gamma   90.00
#
_symmetry.space_group_name_H-M   'P 1'
#
loop_
_entity.id
_entity.type
_entity.pdbx_description
1 polymer ?
#
loop_
_entity_poly.entity_id
_entity_poly.type
_entity_poly.pdbx_seq_one_letter_code
_entity_poly.pdbx_strand_id
1 'polypeptide(L)'
;MQRSKFLVGVVGGATAVVALGGLGTYLLAGTESTSRLDDYSTTSVDGHKALAANIVAGRTESKYHPLPWVGDKVSGITCPTGLKAVTGASITCTGKKGDGGSVRIPVRVTKADAESVTWKFER
;
A
#
# COMPACT_ATOMS: atom_id res chain seq x y z
N MET A 1 -36.40 43.30 -4.04
CA MET A 1 -37.31 42.45 -4.84
C MET A 1 -36.94 40.99 -4.59
N GLN A 2 -37.87 40.27 -3.99
CA GLN A 2 -37.78 38.87 -3.54
C GLN A 2 -38.57 38.02 -4.54
N ARG A 3 -38.07 36.84 -4.92
CA ARG A 3 -38.81 35.60 -5.30
C ARG A 3 -38.13 34.82 -6.42
N SER A 4 -37.62 33.64 -6.09
CA SER A 4 -37.84 32.43 -6.91
C SER A 4 -37.58 31.15 -6.12
N LYS A 5 -38.67 30.68 -5.51
CA LYS A 5 -39.09 29.28 -5.30
C LYS A 5 -38.04 28.28 -4.78
N PHE A 6 -38.11 28.05 -3.47
CA PHE A 6 -37.82 26.74 -2.89
C PHE A 6 -38.88 25.75 -3.39
N LEU A 7 -38.47 24.79 -4.21
CA LEU A 7 -39.24 23.57 -4.48
C LEU A 7 -38.65 22.46 -3.61
N VAL A 8 -39.26 22.30 -2.44
CA VAL A 8 -39.18 21.10 -1.62
C VAL A 8 -39.94 20.01 -2.38
N GLY A 9 -39.22 19.01 -2.87
CA GLY A 9 -39.77 17.83 -3.52
C GLY A 9 -39.18 16.58 -2.86
N VAL A 10 -39.91 16.04 -1.89
CA VAL A 10 -39.66 14.72 -1.28
C VAL A 10 -40.07 13.65 -2.28
N VAL A 11 -39.11 12.88 -2.79
CA VAL A 11 -39.37 11.55 -3.37
C VAL A 11 -38.21 10.61 -3.04
N GLY A 12 -38.49 9.63 -2.18
CA GLY A 12 -37.98 8.26 -2.30
C GLY A 12 -36.48 8.01 -2.21
N GLY A 13 -36.04 7.58 -1.02
CA GLY A 13 -34.98 6.60 -0.76
C GLY A 13 -33.81 6.47 -1.74
N ALA A 14 -32.63 6.90 -1.30
CA ALA A 14 -31.41 6.08 -1.25
C ALA A 14 -30.31 6.94 -0.64
N THR A 15 -29.81 6.49 0.51
CA THR A 15 -28.45 6.67 1.02
C THR A 15 -27.69 7.93 0.57
N ALA A 16 -27.47 8.84 1.51
CA ALA A 16 -26.38 9.81 1.41
C ALA A 16 -25.06 9.04 1.19
N VAL A 17 -24.59 8.97 -0.06
CA VAL A 17 -23.28 8.38 -0.36
C VAL A 17 -22.25 9.41 0.01
N VAL A 18 -21.56 9.08 1.09
CA VAL A 18 -20.58 9.88 1.81
C VAL A 18 -19.49 10.42 0.87
N ALA A 19 -19.39 11.75 0.77
CA ALA A 19 -18.33 12.48 0.09
C ALA A 19 -16.99 12.44 0.86
N LEU A 20 -16.50 11.25 1.25
CA LEU A 20 -15.19 11.06 1.91
C LEU A 20 -14.17 10.30 1.04
N GLY A 21 -14.49 9.96 -0.21
CA GLY A 21 -13.63 9.14 -1.07
C GLY A 21 -12.35 9.84 -1.59
N GLY A 22 -12.31 11.17 -1.61
CA GLY A 22 -11.24 11.92 -2.30
C GLY A 22 -9.92 12.07 -1.51
N LEU A 23 -10.00 12.15 -0.17
CA LEU A 23 -8.80 12.39 0.66
C LEU A 23 -8.11 11.10 1.12
N GLY A 24 -8.86 10.00 1.28
CA GLY A 24 -8.29 8.72 1.72
C GLY A 24 -7.51 7.98 0.62
N THR A 25 -7.96 8.07 -0.62
CA THR A 25 -7.33 7.38 -1.77
C THR A 25 -5.98 7.99 -2.15
N TYR A 26 -5.82 9.31 -2.03
CA TYR A 26 -4.58 9.99 -2.39
C TYR A 26 -3.41 9.65 -1.45
N LEU A 27 -3.68 9.44 -0.16
CA LEU A 27 -2.67 9.02 0.82
C LEU A 27 -2.29 7.54 0.65
N LEU A 28 -3.22 6.69 0.24
CA LEU A 28 -2.99 5.27 0.00
C LEU A 28 -2.18 5.01 -1.27
N ALA A 29 -2.37 5.81 -2.33
CA ALA A 29 -1.67 5.67 -3.61
C ALA A 29 -0.14 5.75 -3.48
N GLY A 30 0.37 6.53 -2.52
CA GLY A 30 1.82 6.61 -2.26
C GLY A 30 2.40 5.31 -1.69
N THR A 31 1.63 4.65 -0.82
CA THR A 31 2.04 3.43 -0.11
C THR A 31 1.80 2.14 -0.88
N GLU A 32 0.96 2.18 -1.91
CA GLU A 32 0.67 1.00 -2.75
C GLU A 32 1.69 0.84 -3.87
N SER A 33 1.92 -0.40 -4.27
CA SER A 33 2.79 -0.75 -5.38
C SER A 33 2.38 -2.06 -6.05
N THR A 34 2.30 -2.03 -7.38
CA THR A 34 2.07 -3.23 -8.21
C THR A 34 3.38 -3.72 -8.81
N SER A 35 3.77 -4.96 -8.52
CA SER A 35 4.96 -5.62 -9.07
C SER A 35 4.53 -6.65 -10.09
N ARG A 36 5.27 -6.77 -11.19
CA ARG A 36 5.17 -7.95 -12.05
C ARG A 36 5.83 -9.14 -11.35
N LEU A 37 5.40 -10.32 -11.73
CA LEU A 37 5.88 -11.60 -11.23
C LEU A 37 6.60 -12.35 -12.37
N ASP A 38 7.73 -11.80 -12.81
CA ASP A 38 8.61 -12.37 -13.84
C ASP A 38 9.78 -13.16 -13.25
N ASP A 39 10.57 -13.83 -14.08
CA ASP A 39 11.67 -14.71 -13.64
C ASP A 39 12.78 -13.97 -12.87
N TYR A 40 12.92 -12.65 -13.02
CA TYR A 40 13.91 -11.86 -12.29
C TYR A 40 13.40 -11.29 -10.98
N SER A 41 12.07 -11.16 -10.84
CA SER A 41 11.43 -10.56 -9.67
C SER A 41 10.79 -11.58 -8.74
N THR A 42 10.69 -12.85 -9.15
CA THR A 42 9.97 -13.88 -8.39
C THR A 42 10.86 -14.88 -7.67
N THR A 43 10.29 -15.43 -6.60
CA THR A 43 10.81 -16.56 -5.86
C THR A 43 9.63 -17.47 -5.46
N SER A 44 9.90 -18.59 -4.80
CA SER A 44 8.88 -19.47 -4.25
C SER A 44 8.93 -19.42 -2.72
N VAL A 45 7.78 -19.18 -2.09
CA VAL A 45 7.61 -19.22 -0.64
C VAL A 45 6.46 -20.17 -0.33
N ASP A 46 6.74 -21.24 0.41
CA ASP A 46 5.78 -22.30 0.74
C ASP A 46 5.07 -22.87 -0.51
N GLY A 47 5.80 -23.08 -1.61
CA GLY A 47 5.25 -23.60 -2.87
C GLY A 47 4.40 -22.60 -3.67
N HIS A 48 4.31 -21.34 -3.24
CA HIS A 48 3.59 -20.27 -3.94
C HIS A 48 4.56 -19.29 -4.59
N LYS A 49 4.20 -18.81 -5.78
CA LYS A 49 4.89 -17.69 -6.42
C LYS A 49 4.87 -16.48 -5.48
N ALA A 50 6.02 -15.85 -5.30
CA ALA A 50 6.22 -14.75 -4.38
C ALA A 50 7.11 -13.70 -5.05
N LEU A 51 6.92 -12.44 -4.68
CA LEU A 51 7.85 -11.38 -5.02
C LEU A 51 9.13 -11.54 -4.18
N ALA A 52 10.30 -11.53 -4.82
CA ALA A 52 11.56 -11.76 -4.13
C ALA A 52 11.83 -10.71 -3.04
N ALA A 53 12.45 -11.13 -1.94
CA ALA A 53 12.62 -10.32 -0.73
C ALA A 53 13.41 -9.03 -1.01
N ASN A 54 14.44 -9.10 -1.86
CA ASN A 54 15.25 -7.94 -2.28
C ASN A 54 14.45 -6.93 -3.11
N ILE A 55 13.49 -7.40 -3.92
CA ILE A 55 12.61 -6.53 -4.71
C ILE A 55 11.63 -5.81 -3.80
N VAL A 56 11.03 -6.52 -2.84
CA VAL A 56 10.17 -5.91 -1.82
C VAL A 56 10.97 -4.87 -1.04
N ALA A 57 12.17 -5.23 -0.57
CA ALA A 57 13.03 -4.35 0.21
C ALA A 57 13.42 -3.07 -0.54
N GLY A 58 13.97 -3.17 -1.75
CA GLY A 58 14.39 -2.00 -2.52
C GLY A 58 13.24 -1.07 -2.87
N ARG A 59 12.07 -1.64 -3.18
CA ARG A 59 10.85 -0.87 -3.45
C ARG A 59 10.28 -0.23 -2.19
N THR A 60 10.36 -0.93 -1.05
CA THR A 60 10.04 -0.38 0.27
C THR A 60 10.91 0.82 0.55
N GLU A 61 12.22 0.69 0.42
CA GLU A 61 13.15 1.79 0.67
C GLU A 61 12.84 3.01 -0.19
N SER A 62 12.61 2.81 -1.49
CA SER A 62 12.29 3.87 -2.45
C SER A 62 10.97 4.59 -2.16
N LYS A 63 9.93 3.86 -1.74
CA LYS A 63 8.58 4.42 -1.50
C LYS A 63 8.34 4.90 -0.08
N TYR A 64 9.03 4.32 0.90
CA TYR A 64 8.83 4.61 2.32
C TYR A 64 9.55 5.89 2.74
N HIS A 65 10.79 6.11 2.27
CA HIS A 65 11.57 7.32 2.53
C HIS A 65 10.84 8.66 2.25
N PRO A 66 10.16 8.87 1.11
CA PRO A 66 9.56 10.16 0.78
C PRO A 66 8.25 10.45 1.54
N LEU A 67 7.78 9.54 2.40
CA LEU A 67 6.51 9.72 3.09
C LEU A 67 6.64 10.75 4.23
N PRO A 68 5.76 11.77 4.29
CA PRO A 68 5.89 12.90 5.21
C PRO A 68 5.83 12.49 6.69
N TRP A 69 5.28 11.32 7.00
CA TRP A 69 5.15 10.81 8.36
C TRP A 69 6.31 9.92 8.82
N VAL A 70 7.19 9.48 7.91
CA VAL A 70 8.34 8.62 8.26
C VAL A 70 9.42 9.43 8.99
N GLY A 71 9.43 10.76 8.79
CA GLY A 71 10.24 11.74 9.53
C GLY A 71 11.72 11.69 9.16
N ASP A 72 12.32 10.52 9.31
CA ASP A 72 13.74 10.27 9.05
C ASP A 72 13.98 9.52 7.74
N LYS A 73 15.20 9.67 7.20
CA LYS A 73 15.64 8.81 6.11
C LYS A 73 15.75 7.38 6.63
N VAL A 74 14.99 6.48 6.03
CA VAL A 74 15.08 5.04 6.29
C VAL A 74 15.90 4.39 5.19
N SER A 75 16.88 3.58 5.57
CA SER A 75 17.76 2.87 4.65
C SER A 75 18.00 1.42 5.11
N GLY A 76 18.59 0.63 4.22
CA GLY A 76 18.99 -0.74 4.54
C GLY A 76 17.78 -1.61 4.86
N ILE A 77 16.70 -1.47 4.08
CA ILE A 77 15.51 -2.28 4.28
C ILE A 77 15.87 -3.75 4.04
N THR A 78 15.51 -4.61 4.99
CA THR A 78 15.65 -6.06 4.89
C THR A 78 14.29 -6.70 5.12
N CYS A 79 13.86 -7.56 4.21
CA CYS A 79 12.65 -8.36 4.36
C CYS A 79 13.06 -9.82 4.64
N PRO A 80 12.45 -10.49 5.63
CA PRO A 80 12.89 -11.83 6.07
C PRO A 80 12.65 -12.91 5.00
N THR A 81 11.62 -12.72 4.17
CA THR A 81 11.20 -13.65 3.13
C THR A 81 10.66 -12.87 1.92
N GLY A 82 10.40 -13.59 0.82
CA GLY A 82 9.63 -13.04 -0.29
C GLY A 82 8.16 -12.78 0.10
N LEU A 83 7.54 -11.81 -0.56
CA LEU A 83 6.12 -11.50 -0.37
C LEU A 83 5.28 -12.45 -1.22
N LYS A 84 4.68 -13.45 -0.57
CA LYS A 84 3.79 -14.42 -1.21
C LYS A 84 2.71 -13.70 -2.02
N ALA A 85 2.54 -14.06 -3.30
CA ALA A 85 1.53 -13.47 -4.19
C ALA A 85 0.13 -14.05 -3.89
N VAL A 86 -0.33 -13.85 -2.66
CA VAL A 86 -1.65 -14.28 -2.17
C VAL A 86 -2.26 -13.09 -1.46
N THR A 87 -3.48 -12.72 -1.83
CA THR A 87 -4.21 -11.63 -1.20
C THR A 87 -4.29 -11.83 0.32
N GLY A 88 -3.94 -10.80 1.08
CA GLY A 88 -3.91 -10.83 2.54
C GLY A 88 -2.59 -11.31 3.14
N ALA A 89 -1.68 -11.90 2.36
CA ALA A 89 -0.35 -12.25 2.82
C ALA A 89 0.41 -11.00 3.30
N SER A 90 1.15 -11.15 4.40
CA SER A 90 1.90 -10.04 4.98
C SER A 90 3.25 -10.48 5.51
N ILE A 91 4.23 -9.60 5.38
CA ILE A 91 5.56 -9.75 5.99
C ILE A 91 5.90 -8.45 6.73
N THR A 92 6.86 -8.51 7.65
CA THR A 92 7.39 -7.31 8.29
C THR A 92 8.83 -7.12 7.86
N CYS A 93 9.09 -6.09 7.07
CA CYS A 93 10.45 -5.68 6.73
C CYS A 93 11.02 -4.81 7.85
N THR A 94 12.34 -4.77 7.99
CA THR A 94 13.03 -3.95 8.99
C THR A 94 13.97 -2.98 8.28
N GLY A 95 13.98 -1.73 8.73
CA GLY A 95 14.87 -0.69 8.22
C GLY A 95 15.68 -0.04 9.33
N LYS A 96 16.69 0.74 8.94
CA LYS A 96 17.45 1.62 9.83
C LYS A 96 17.08 3.07 9.57
N LYS A 97 16.87 3.82 10.65
CA LYS A 97 16.63 5.25 10.62
C LYS A 97 17.96 6.01 10.70
N GLY A 98 17.95 7.28 10.29
CA GLY A 98 19.12 8.16 10.35
C GLY A 98 19.68 8.39 11.75
N ASP A 99 18.85 8.27 12.79
CA ASP A 99 19.22 8.37 14.21
C ASP A 99 19.84 7.06 14.78
N GLY A 100 20.01 6.02 13.95
CA GLY A 100 20.48 4.70 14.36
C GLY A 100 19.37 3.78 14.88
N GLY A 101 18.14 4.27 15.00
CA GLY A 101 16.97 3.48 15.37
C GLY A 101 16.61 2.43 14.31
N SER A 102 15.85 1.41 14.71
CA SER A 102 15.28 0.43 13.77
C SER A 102 13.77 0.67 13.61
N VAL A 103 13.26 0.51 12.40
CA VAL A 103 11.84 0.65 12.08
C VAL A 103 11.31 -0.67 11.53
N ARG A 104 10.08 -1.03 11.93
CA ARG A 104 9.36 -2.19 11.42
C ARG A 104 8.32 -1.70 10.43
N ILE A 105 8.34 -2.27 9.23
CA ILE A 105 7.50 -1.85 8.11
C ILE A 105 6.63 -3.06 7.73
N PRO A 106 5.39 -3.13 8.21
CA PRO A 106 4.45 -4.14 7.78
C PRO A 106 4.09 -3.93 6.31
N VAL A 107 4.21 -4.99 5.52
CA VAL A 107 3.88 -5.04 4.10
C VAL A 107 2.77 -6.05 3.90
N ARG A 108 1.71 -5.69 3.18
CA ARG A 108 0.55 -6.54 2.92
C ARG A 108 0.18 -6.56 1.45
N VAL A 109 -0.12 -7.74 0.93
CA VAL A 109 -0.73 -7.92 -0.40
C VAL A 109 -2.21 -7.56 -0.36
N THR A 110 -2.61 -6.61 -1.20
CA THR A 110 -4.00 -6.19 -1.38
C THR A 110 -4.65 -6.89 -2.57
N LYS A 111 -3.87 -7.25 -3.59
CA LYS A 111 -4.32 -7.99 -4.77
C LYS A 111 -3.22 -8.90 -5.29
N ALA A 112 -3.58 -10.09 -5.73
CA ALA A 112 -2.66 -10.98 -6.43
C ALA A 112 -3.34 -11.56 -7.67
N ASP A 113 -2.59 -11.57 -8.77
CA ASP A 113 -2.94 -12.16 -10.05
C ASP A 113 -1.79 -13.11 -10.46
N ALA A 114 -1.96 -13.88 -11.54
CA ALA A 114 -0.93 -14.84 -11.98
C ALA A 114 0.42 -14.17 -12.36
N GLU A 115 0.35 -12.95 -12.89
CA GLU A 115 1.51 -12.22 -13.45
C GLU A 115 1.89 -10.98 -12.63
N SER A 116 1.09 -10.61 -11.63
CA SER A 116 1.35 -9.39 -10.84
C SER A 116 0.81 -9.48 -9.42
N VAL A 117 1.44 -8.74 -8.52
CA VAL A 117 1.01 -8.60 -7.14
C VAL A 117 0.96 -7.12 -6.76
N THR A 118 -0.17 -6.68 -6.21
CA THR A 118 -0.35 -5.35 -5.62
C THR A 118 -0.29 -5.44 -4.12
N TRP A 119 0.49 -4.56 -3.51
CA TRP A 119 0.78 -4.58 -2.10
C TRP A 119 1.05 -3.18 -1.58
N LYS A 120 0.94 -3.00 -0.27
CA LYS A 120 1.12 -1.71 0.40
C LYS A 120 1.86 -1.84 1.73
N PHE A 121 2.41 -0.73 2.19
CA PHE A 121 2.91 -0.57 3.55
C PHE A 121 1.77 -0.18 4.48
N GLU A 122 1.76 -0.72 5.69
CA GLU A 122 0.89 -0.23 6.77
C GLU A 122 1.68 0.72 7.68
N ARG A 123 0.95 1.64 8.34
CA ARG A 123 1.50 2.59 9.31
C ARG A 123 1.57 1.98 10.69
#